data_AF-A0A933DN67-F1
#
_entry.id   AF-A0A933DN67-F1
#
_cell.length_a   1.000
_cell.length_b   1.000
_cell.length_c   1.000
_cell.angle_alpha   90.00
_cell.angle_beta   90.00
_cell.angle_gamma   90.00
#
_symmetry.space_group_name_H-M   'P 1'
#
loop_
_entity.id
_entity.type
_entity.pdbx_description
1 polymer ?
#
loop_
_entity_poly.entity_id
_entity_poly.type
_entity_poly.pdbx_seq_one_letter_code
_entity_poly.pdbx_strand_id
1 'polypeptide(L)' 'MTLDIKNIDLGKLATELRRYEEQWVAISAENKILANGKTYGETVDKVKNPDQVILFKVPQSRYSIAPTGA' A
#
# COMPACT_ATOMS: atom_id res chain seq x y z
N MET A 1 10.30 3.83 14.79
CA MET A 1 9.33 2.72 14.74
C MET A 1 9.89 1.69 13.78
N THR A 2 10.26 0.51 14.28
CA THR A 2 10.88 -0.53 13.44
C THR A 2 9.76 -1.42 12.92
N LEU A 3 9.54 -1.45 11.60
CA LEU A 3 8.60 -2.38 10.98
C LEU A 3 9.08 -3.81 11.26
N ASP A 4 8.29 -4.58 12.02
CA ASP A 4 8.56 -6.00 12.23
C ASP A 4 8.07 -6.79 11.01
N ILE A 5 8.92 -6.81 9.98
CA ILE A 5 8.66 -7.43 8.68
C ILE A 5 8.37 -8.94 8.81
N LYS A 6 8.79 -9.58 9.91
CA LYS A 6 8.62 -11.03 10.12
C LYS A 6 7.16 -11.47 10.22
N ASN A 7 6.24 -10.56 10.55
CA ASN A 7 4.81 -10.84 10.67
C ASN A 7 3.98 -10.36 9.47
N ILE A 8 4.61 -9.82 8.43
CA ILE A 8 3.91 -9.38 7.22
C ILE A 8 3.75 -10.58 6.28
N ASP A 9 2.52 -11.08 6.14
CA ASP A 9 2.16 -12.02 5.09
C ASP A 9 2.17 -11.27 3.74
N LEU A 10 3.34 -11.27 3.08
CA LEU A 10 3.56 -10.59 1.81
C LEU A 10 2.62 -11.10 0.70
N GLY A 11 2.20 -12.37 0.74
CA GLY A 11 1.29 -12.95 -0.24
C GLY A 11 -0.13 -12.40 -0.11
N LYS A 12 -0.63 -12.30 1.13
CA LYS A 12 -1.91 -11.62 1.40
C LYS A 12 -1.84 -10.14 1.07
N LEU A 13 -0.76 -9.45 1.45
CA LEU A 13 -0.57 -8.03 1.14
C LEU A 13 -0.57 -7.79 -0.38
N ALA A 14 0.16 -8.61 -1.16
CA ALA A 14 0.17 -8.51 -2.62
C ALA A 14 -1.23 -8.73 -3.23
N THR A 15 -1.99 -9.69 -2.69
CA THR A 15 -3.36 -9.98 -3.13
C THR A 15 -4.32 -8.83 -2.81
N GLU A 16 -4.19 -8.21 -1.64
CA GLU A 16 -4.98 -7.04 -1.28
C GLU A 16 -4.61 -5.82 -2.11
N LEU A 17 -3.32 -5.57 -2.35
CA LEU A 17 -2.83 -4.43 -3.13
C LEU A 17 -3.30 -4.45 -4.59
N ARG A 18 -3.53 -5.63 -5.19
CA ARG A 18 -4.12 -5.74 -6.53
C ARG A 18 -5.47 -5.03 -6.66
N ARG A 19 -6.24 -4.89 -5.58
CA ARG A 19 -7.54 -4.19 -5.60
C ARG A 19 -7.39 -2.67 -5.72
N TYR A 20 -6.19 -2.15 -5.47
CA TYR A 20 -5.90 -0.74 -5.40
C TYR A 20 -4.91 -0.29 -6.48
N GLU A 21 -4.73 -1.06 -7.56
CA GLU A 21 -3.87 -0.65 -8.67
C GLU A 21 -4.19 0.75 -9.19
N GLU A 22 -3.14 1.52 -9.46
CA GLU A 22 -3.15 2.93 -9.83
C GLU A 22 -3.73 3.90 -8.80
N GLN A 23 -4.13 3.41 -7.63
CA GLN A 23 -4.60 4.23 -6.53
C GLN A 23 -3.47 4.53 -5.56
N TRP A 24 -3.64 5.63 -4.85
CA TRP A 24 -2.93 5.93 -3.62
C TRP A 24 -3.58 5.15 -2.48
N VAL A 25 -2.74 4.63 -1.58
CA VAL A 25 -3.15 3.91 -0.38
C VAL A 25 -2.40 4.45 0.83
N ALA A 26 -3.11 4.55 1.95
CA ALA A 26 -2.54 4.88 3.26
C ALA A 26 -2.53 3.63 4.14
N ILE A 27 -1.34 3.23 4.60
CA ILE A 27 -1.14 2.05 5.45
C ILE A 27 -0.73 2.46 6.86
N SER A 28 -1.36 1.87 7.87
CA SER A 28 -1.05 2.08 9.28
C SER A 28 0.22 1.33 9.70
N ALA A 29 0.71 1.64 10.90
CA ALA A 29 1.80 0.92 11.55
C ALA A 29 1.60 -0.59 11.65
N GLU A 30 0.35 -1.04 11.75
CA GLU A 30 -0.08 -2.42 11.84
C GLU A 30 -0.37 -3.06 10.46
N ASN A 31 0.09 -2.43 9.38
CA ASN A 31 -0.09 -2.87 8.00
C ASN A 31 -1.56 -2.91 7.52
N LYS A 32 -2.44 -2.09 8.11
CA LYS A 32 -3.84 -1.98 7.68
C LYS A 32 -4.01 -0.84 6.69
N ILE A 33 -4.73 -1.08 5.60
CA ILE A 33 -5.13 -0.01 4.67
C ILE A 33 -6.23 0.82 5.34
N LEU A 34 -5.94 2.08 5.62
CA LEU A 34 -6.86 3.01 6.29
C LEU A 34 -7.65 3.86 5.29
N ALA A 35 -7.07 4.15 4.12
CA ALA A 35 -7.70 4.95 3.08
C ALA A 35 -7.10 4.64 1.69
N ASN A 36 -7.86 4.99 0.65
CA ASN A 36 -7.40 5.00 -0.73
C ASN A 36 -7.97 6.18 -1.53
N GLY A 37 -7.40 6.47 -2.69
CA GLY A 37 -7.88 7.53 -3.58
C GLY A 37 -7.15 7.54 -4.93
N LYS A 38 -7.67 8.30 -5.90
CA LYS A 38 -7.01 8.43 -7.21
C LYS A 38 -5.77 9.30 -7.11
N THR A 39 -5.78 10.27 -6.19
CA THR A 39 -4.70 11.22 -5.96
C THR A 39 -4.17 11.14 -4.53
N TYR A 40 -2.98 11.72 -4.33
CA TYR A 40 -2.39 11.86 -3.00
C TYR A 40 -3.32 12.66 -2.07
N GLY A 41 -3.80 13.82 -2.52
CA GLY A 41 -4.68 14.70 -1.72
C GLY A 41 -5.97 14.01 -1.28
N GLU A 42 -6.67 13.37 -2.22
CA GLU A 42 -7.90 12.61 -1.91
C GLU A 42 -7.69 11.52 -0.86
N THR A 43 -6.50 10.92 -0.84
CA THR A 43 -6.16 9.85 0.10
C THR A 43 -5.82 10.42 1.47
N VAL A 44 -5.03 11.50 1.52
CA VAL A 44 -4.67 12.21 2.76
C VAL A 44 -5.89 12.77 3.46
N ASP A 45 -6.83 13.36 2.73
CA ASP A 45 -8.06 13.96 3.29
C ASP A 45 -8.95 12.93 4.02
N LYS A 46 -8.82 11.64 3.68
CA LYS A 46 -9.53 10.53 4.32
C LYS A 46 -8.84 9.99 5.56
N VAL A 47 -7.60 10.41 5.83
CA VAL A 47 -6.79 9.92 6.95
C VAL A 47 -6.87 10.89 8.12
N LYS A 48 -7.28 10.39 9.30
CA LYS A 48 -7.41 11.21 10.51
C LYS A 48 -6.07 11.77 11.01
N ASN A 49 -4.99 10.96 10.94
CA ASN A 49 -3.63 11.33 11.36
C ASN A 49 -2.61 11.00 10.25
N PRO A 50 -2.42 11.88 9.25
CA PRO A 50 -1.57 11.61 8.09
C PRO A 50 -0.10 11.29 8.45
N ASP A 51 0.42 11.86 9.54
CA ASP A 51 1.80 11.66 9.99
C ASP A 51 2.06 10.26 10.58
N GLN A 52 1.01 9.47 10.79
CA GLN A 52 1.07 8.11 11.35
C GLN A 52 0.86 7.02 10.30
N VAL A 53 0.80 7.37 9.02
CA VAL A 53 0.60 6.43 7.93
C VAL A 53 1.72 6.50 6.90
N ILE A 54 1.92 5.39 6.19
CA ILE A 54 2.74 5.35 4.98
C ILE A 54 1.81 5.51 3.78
N LEU A 55 2.07 6.52 2.95
CA LEU A 55 1.34 6.78 1.72
C LEU A 55 2.18 6.36 0.52
N PHE A 56 1.60 5.56 -0.36
CA PHE A 56 2.24 5.20 -1.63
C PHE A 56 1.19 4.93 -2.71
N LYS A 57 1.62 5.05 -3.96
CA LYS A 57 0.82 4.68 -5.12
C LYS A 57 1.08 3.22 -5.46
N VAL A 58 0.02 2.43 -5.61
CA VAL A 58 0.13 1.05 -6.09
C VAL A 58 0.32 1.08 -7.61
N PRO A 59 1.45 0.58 -8.14
CA PRO A 59 1.62 0.46 -9.58
C PRO A 59 0.72 -0.66 -10.12
N GLN A 60 0.43 -0.65 -11.42
CA GLN A 60 -0.20 -1.80 -12.07
C GLN A 60 0.73 -3.01 -12.02
N SER A 61 0.17 -4.20 -11.79
CA SER A 61 0.96 -5.44 -11.74
C SER A 61 1.80 -5.69 -12.99
N ARG A 62 1.37 -5.18 -14.16
CA ARG A 62 2.11 -5.31 -15.43
C ARG A 62 3.44 -4.57 -15.46
N TYR A 63 3.63 -3.57 -14.61
CA TYR A 63 4.91 -2.86 -14.46
C TYR A 63 5.82 -3.54 -13.44
N SER A 64 5.34 -4.60 -12.76
CA SER A 64 6.17 -5.41 -11.89
C SER A 64 7.12 -6.22 -12.76
N ILE A 65 8.35 -5.74 -12.88
CA ILE A 65 9.47 -6.48 -13.45
C ILE A 65 9.95 -7.49 -12.40
N ALA A 66 9.06 -8.37 -11.94
CA ALA A 66 9.52 -9.57 -11.27
C ALA A 66 10.20 -10.40 -12.38
N PRO A 67 11.49 -10.75 -12.26
CA PRO A 67 12.10 -11.63 -13.24
C PRO A 67 11.24 -12.90 -13.30
N THR A 68 10.52 -13.07 -14.40
CA THR A 68 9.95 -14.37 -14.74
C THR A 68 11.14 -15.28 -14.85
N GLY A 69 11.27 -16.21 -13.91
CA GLY A 69 12.43 -17.09 -13.78
C GLY A 69 12.93 -17.57 -15.14
N ALA A 70 14.20 -17.27 -15.41
CA ALA A 70 14.99 -17.96 -16.41
C ALA A 70 15.33 -19.38 -15.90
#